data_AF-A0A2U1INA3-F1
#
_entry.id   AF-A0A2U1INA3-F1
#
_cell.length_a   1.000
_cell.length_b   1.000
_cell.length_c   1.000
_cell.angle_alpha   90.00
_cell.angle_beta   90.00
_cell.angle_gamma   90.00
#
_symmetry.space_group_name_H-M   'P 1'
#
loop_
_entity.id
_entity.type
_entity.pdbx_description
1 polymer ?
#
loop_
_entity_poly.entity_id
_entity_poly.type
_entity_poly.pdbx_seq_one_letter_code
_entity_poly.pdbx_strand_id
1 'polypeptide(L)'
;MDLVDTLRKKIDVLDEGDYVPGLKAVLLHIETAFRHLSRGQDSEDDTAFTDSIYRTNQAFEGSIKEAYRVLAGQDPAKKRPYDIENYLEENNIFRTRVLSQLTNYRTEWRNPSTHDYKLDFDESEAFLAIVSVSAFSCLLLDQIAERLAYMRSQAEAEAQKGALAANLAATVNADLLVRVTELISQFCAMYMPSVTTSFSRVSESQVVGALHGFLSSAAPELSVQTEARLDADKPFRADLLIERGDERVIIELKRRLMRNNYQNVIAQIEHYLLISGIKNGILLYLPDVPSEMDRIETTVRGIDARLIILTPEGSNPSPKQTASRLQPPSVSELLR
;
A
#
# COMPACT_ATOMS: atom_id res chain seq x y z
N MET A 1 -16.21 -2.41 12.03
CA MET A 1 -15.11 -1.57 11.50
C MET A 1 -15.75 -0.27 11.07
N ASP A 2 -15.29 0.86 11.57
CA ASP A 2 -15.81 2.17 11.17
C ASP A 2 -14.98 2.71 9.98
N LEU A 3 -15.62 2.78 8.81
CA LEU A 3 -14.98 3.21 7.57
C LEU A 3 -14.68 4.72 7.57
N VAL A 4 -15.52 5.52 8.21
CA VAL A 4 -15.35 6.98 8.30
C VAL A 4 -14.17 7.30 9.19
N ASP A 5 -14.11 6.67 10.36
CA ASP A 5 -12.97 6.81 11.27
C ASP A 5 -11.67 6.32 10.63
N THR A 6 -11.73 5.25 9.83
CA THR A 6 -10.57 4.76 9.07
C THR A 6 -10.09 5.79 8.05
N LEU A 7 -11.01 6.37 7.29
CA LEU A 7 -10.71 7.42 6.31
C LEU A 7 -10.15 8.67 6.99
N ARG A 8 -10.77 9.13 8.07
CA ARG A 8 -10.33 10.29 8.86
C ARG A 8 -8.90 10.10 9.35
N LYS A 9 -8.61 8.96 9.98
CA LYS A 9 -7.25 8.64 10.43
C LYS A 9 -6.25 8.65 9.28
N LYS A 10 -6.58 8.09 8.11
CA LYS A 10 -5.69 8.11 6.94
C LYS A 10 -5.42 9.53 6.42
N ILE A 11 -6.38 10.44 6.50
CA ILE A 11 -6.18 11.85 6.09
C ILE A 11 -5.33 12.58 7.12
N ASP A 12 -5.58 12.34 8.41
CA ASP A 12 -4.89 13.03 9.52
C ASP A 12 -3.39 12.72 9.61
N VAL A 13 -2.94 11.59 9.04
CA VAL A 13 -1.52 11.20 9.02
C VAL A 13 -0.74 11.73 7.80
N LEU A 14 -1.41 12.41 6.87
CA LEU A 14 -0.76 13.00 5.70
C LEU A 14 -0.09 14.31 6.07
N ASP A 15 1.00 14.63 5.37
CA ASP A 15 1.63 15.93 5.46
C ASP A 15 0.70 17.02 4.91
N GLU A 16 1.01 18.28 5.23
CA GLU A 16 0.29 19.41 4.65
C GLU A 16 0.51 19.48 3.13
N GLY A 17 -0.51 19.93 2.40
CA GLY A 17 -0.43 20.15 0.96
C GLY A 17 -1.78 20.52 0.37
N ASP A 18 -1.76 20.96 -0.90
CA ASP A 18 -2.94 21.44 -1.63
C ASP A 18 -4.04 20.38 -1.79
N TYR A 19 -3.70 19.10 -1.60
CA TYR A 19 -4.64 17.98 -1.65
C TYR A 19 -5.47 17.81 -0.37
N VAL A 20 -4.97 18.28 0.79
CA VAL A 20 -5.61 18.05 2.09
C VAL A 20 -7.02 18.66 2.18
N PRO A 21 -7.30 19.90 1.71
CA PRO A 21 -8.65 20.44 1.72
C PRO A 21 -9.63 19.60 0.89
N GLY A 22 -9.20 19.10 -0.27
CA GLY A 22 -10.02 18.24 -1.13
C GLY A 22 -10.35 16.91 -0.46
N LEU A 23 -9.36 16.26 0.17
CA LEU A 23 -9.57 15.01 0.91
C LEU A 23 -10.49 15.20 2.13
N LYS A 24 -10.37 16.33 2.85
CA LYS A 24 -11.30 16.66 3.95
C LYS A 24 -12.72 16.90 3.44
N ALA A 25 -12.89 17.48 2.25
CA ALA A 25 -14.20 17.61 1.63
C ALA A 25 -14.79 16.24 1.25
N VAL A 26 -13.98 15.31 0.74
CA VAL A 26 -14.40 13.91 0.49
C VAL A 26 -14.94 13.27 1.77
N LEU A 27 -14.19 13.36 2.88
CA LEU A 27 -14.64 12.85 4.18
C LEU A 27 -15.97 13.47 4.61
N LEU A 28 -16.10 14.81 4.52
CA LEU A 28 -17.32 15.51 4.86
C LEU A 28 -18.52 15.05 4.02
N HIS A 29 -18.32 14.81 2.72
CA HIS A 29 -19.37 14.30 1.85
C HIS A 29 -19.83 12.90 2.27
N ILE A 30 -18.90 12.01 2.62
CA ILE A 30 -19.24 10.66 3.13
C ILE A 30 -19.99 10.75 4.46
N GLU A 31 -19.52 11.58 5.41
CA GLU A 31 -20.22 11.81 6.68
C GLU A 31 -21.62 12.39 6.48
N THR A 32 -21.79 13.26 5.48
CA THR A 32 -23.09 13.83 5.12
C THR A 32 -24.00 12.78 4.49
N ALA A 33 -23.47 11.88 3.67
CA ALA A 33 -24.23 10.76 3.11
C ALA A 33 -24.79 9.86 4.22
N PHE A 34 -23.97 9.49 5.22
CA PHE A 34 -24.45 8.76 6.40
C PHE A 34 -25.55 9.50 7.16
N ARG A 35 -25.44 10.83 7.32
CA ARG A 35 -26.51 11.63 7.95
C ARG A 35 -27.82 11.59 7.15
N HIS A 36 -27.75 11.61 5.82
CA HIS A 36 -28.93 11.46 4.96
C HIS A 36 -29.53 10.06 5.05
N LEU A 37 -28.70 9.00 5.07
CA LEU A 37 -29.16 7.63 5.30
C LEU A 37 -29.93 7.53 6.64
N SER A 38 -29.35 8.01 7.73
CA SER A 38 -30.03 8.01 9.05
C SER A 38 -31.31 8.83 9.03
N ARG A 39 -31.34 9.98 8.33
CA ARG A 39 -32.58 10.77 8.18
C ARG A 39 -33.68 9.96 7.50
N GLY A 40 -33.39 9.26 6.41
CA GLY A 40 -34.37 8.41 5.73
C GLY A 40 -34.90 7.30 6.64
N GLN A 41 -34.02 6.66 7.40
CA GLN A 41 -34.36 5.61 8.36
C GLN A 41 -35.24 6.12 9.53
N ASP A 42 -34.92 7.29 10.07
CA ASP A 42 -35.57 7.83 11.27
C ASP A 42 -36.89 8.56 10.99
N SER A 43 -37.08 9.06 9.77
CA SER A 43 -38.18 9.99 9.44
C SER A 43 -39.06 9.58 8.26
N GLU A 44 -38.88 8.36 7.72
CA GLU A 44 -39.59 7.85 6.53
C GLU A 44 -39.48 8.80 5.32
N ASP A 45 -38.35 9.53 5.24
CA ASP A 45 -38.04 10.47 4.15
C ASP A 45 -37.23 9.75 3.06
N ASP A 46 -37.91 9.09 2.13
CA ASP A 46 -37.28 8.36 1.02
C ASP A 46 -36.38 9.26 0.16
N THR A 47 -36.67 10.56 0.07
CA THR A 47 -35.83 11.50 -0.70
C THR A 47 -34.43 11.67 -0.09
N ALA A 48 -34.26 11.33 1.19
CA ALA A 48 -32.97 11.33 1.86
C ALA A 48 -32.02 10.27 1.31
N PHE A 49 -32.51 9.14 0.81
CA PHE A 49 -31.66 8.11 0.22
C PHE A 49 -31.04 8.60 -1.10
N THR A 50 -31.82 9.32 -1.90
CA THR A 50 -31.32 9.99 -3.10
C THR A 50 -30.29 11.09 -2.76
N ASP A 51 -30.55 11.90 -1.73
CA ASP A 51 -29.57 12.89 -1.23
C ASP A 51 -28.24 12.22 -0.80
N SER A 52 -28.33 11.06 -0.14
CA SER A 52 -27.17 10.26 0.26
C SER A 52 -26.31 9.91 -0.95
N ILE A 53 -26.92 9.41 -2.03
CA ILE A 53 -26.19 9.03 -3.23
C ILE A 53 -25.54 10.24 -3.91
N TYR A 54 -26.22 11.39 -3.97
CA TYR A 54 -25.59 12.62 -4.48
C TYR A 54 -24.35 13.01 -3.68
N ARG A 55 -24.35 12.84 -2.36
CA ARG A 55 -23.16 13.06 -1.53
C ARG A 55 -22.06 12.04 -1.81
N THR A 56 -22.39 10.78 -2.01
CA THR A 56 -21.39 9.77 -2.41
C THR A 56 -20.76 10.09 -3.76
N ASN A 57 -21.52 10.61 -4.73
CA ASN A 57 -20.97 11.05 -6.01
C ASN A 57 -20.02 12.24 -5.88
N GLN A 58 -20.33 13.21 -5.01
CA GLN A 58 -19.42 14.32 -4.70
C GLN A 58 -18.13 13.84 -4.06
N ALA A 59 -18.21 12.86 -3.15
CA ALA A 59 -17.04 12.21 -2.57
C ALA A 59 -16.19 11.48 -3.64
N PHE A 60 -16.83 10.72 -4.53
CA PHE A 60 -16.17 10.03 -5.64
C PHE A 60 -15.42 10.99 -6.56
N GLU A 61 -16.08 12.06 -7.01
CA GLU A 61 -15.44 13.09 -7.86
C GLU A 61 -14.30 13.81 -7.15
N GLY A 62 -14.48 14.15 -5.87
CA GLY A 62 -13.43 14.75 -5.04
C GLY A 62 -12.20 13.83 -4.94
N SER A 63 -12.42 12.54 -4.67
CA SER A 63 -11.38 11.52 -4.60
C SER A 63 -10.56 11.45 -5.89
N ILE A 64 -11.22 11.42 -7.04
CA ILE A 64 -10.54 11.38 -8.35
C ILE A 64 -9.74 12.64 -8.64
N LYS A 65 -10.25 13.83 -8.26
CA LYS A 65 -9.52 15.09 -8.44
C LYS A 65 -8.23 15.13 -7.62
N GLU A 66 -8.28 14.68 -6.37
CA GLU A 66 -7.07 14.64 -5.54
C GLU A 66 -6.09 13.54 -5.97
N ALA A 67 -6.60 12.41 -6.49
CA ALA A 67 -5.76 11.41 -7.13
C ALA A 67 -4.98 11.99 -8.32
N TYR A 68 -5.65 12.74 -9.19
CA TYR A 68 -5.01 13.39 -10.34
C TYR A 68 -3.98 14.44 -9.91
N ARG A 69 -4.28 15.20 -8.86
CA ARG A 69 -3.34 16.14 -8.26
C ARG A 69 -2.06 15.45 -7.80
N VAL A 70 -2.18 14.39 -7.01
CA VAL A 70 -1.02 13.79 -6.35
C VAL A 70 -0.32 12.74 -7.22
N LEU A 71 -1.09 11.83 -7.81
CA LEU A 71 -0.54 10.68 -8.54
C LEU A 71 -0.04 11.08 -9.94
N ALA A 72 -0.74 11.97 -10.62
CA ALA A 72 -0.34 12.47 -11.94
C ALA A 72 0.44 13.80 -11.89
N GLY A 73 0.45 14.50 -10.75
CA GLY A 73 1.11 15.80 -10.61
C GLY A 73 0.43 16.91 -11.41
N GLN A 74 -0.88 16.84 -11.64
CA GLN A 74 -1.62 17.76 -12.51
C GLN A 74 -2.74 18.50 -11.76
N ASP A 75 -3.01 19.76 -12.13
CA ASP A 75 -4.07 20.53 -11.48
C ASP A 75 -5.49 20.16 -12.00
N PRO A 76 -6.42 19.71 -11.12
CA PRO A 76 -7.77 19.33 -11.52
C PRO A 76 -8.72 20.52 -11.78
N ALA A 77 -8.39 21.76 -11.42
CA ALA A 77 -9.34 22.88 -11.32
C ALA A 77 -10.15 23.18 -12.61
N LYS A 78 -9.61 22.86 -13.79
CA LYS A 78 -10.24 23.14 -15.10
C LYS A 78 -10.51 21.87 -15.92
N LYS A 79 -10.51 20.70 -15.28
CA LYS A 79 -10.74 19.41 -15.93
C LYS A 79 -12.10 18.85 -15.53
N ARG A 80 -12.82 18.27 -16.50
CA ARG A 80 -14.08 17.58 -16.22
C ARG A 80 -13.76 16.24 -15.53
N PRO A 81 -14.56 15.77 -14.57
CA PRO A 81 -14.33 14.49 -13.90
C PRO A 81 -14.08 13.33 -14.89
N TYR A 82 -14.90 13.24 -15.94
CA TYR A 82 -14.73 12.25 -17.01
C TYR A 82 -13.34 12.28 -17.68
N ASP A 83 -12.80 13.47 -17.96
CA ASP A 83 -11.47 13.58 -18.59
C ASP A 83 -10.36 13.13 -17.63
N ILE A 84 -10.55 13.35 -16.32
CA ILE A 84 -9.62 12.92 -15.28
C ILE A 84 -9.66 11.40 -15.12
N GLU A 85 -10.86 10.81 -15.06
CA GLU A 85 -11.04 9.36 -14.96
C GLU A 85 -10.36 8.63 -16.10
N ASN A 86 -10.64 9.04 -17.35
CA ASN A 86 -10.01 8.44 -18.53
C ASN A 86 -8.49 8.56 -18.48
N TYR A 87 -7.97 9.73 -18.08
CA TYR A 87 -6.53 9.91 -17.95
C TYR A 87 -5.92 8.92 -16.94
N LEU A 88 -6.52 8.79 -15.75
CA LEU A 88 -5.99 7.93 -14.69
C LEU A 88 -6.08 6.44 -15.06
N GLU A 89 -7.11 6.05 -15.80
CA GLU A 89 -7.31 4.69 -16.32
C GLU A 89 -6.32 4.37 -17.47
N GLU A 90 -6.29 5.19 -18.52
CA GLU A 90 -5.49 4.96 -19.73
C GLU A 90 -3.97 5.03 -19.46
N ASN A 91 -3.54 5.86 -18.51
CA ASN A 91 -2.12 5.98 -18.13
C ASN A 91 -1.70 4.99 -17.04
N ASN A 92 -2.57 4.02 -16.67
CA ASN A 92 -2.31 3.04 -15.62
C ASN A 92 -1.85 3.67 -14.29
N ILE A 93 -2.40 4.84 -13.95
CA ILE A 93 -2.05 5.55 -12.71
C ILE A 93 -2.61 4.80 -11.52
N PHE A 94 -3.82 4.24 -11.63
CA PHE A 94 -4.41 3.45 -10.55
C PHE A 94 -3.88 2.03 -10.50
N ARG A 95 -3.63 1.57 -9.28
CA ARG A 95 -3.44 0.13 -9.02
C ARG A 95 -4.69 -0.64 -9.36
N THR A 96 -4.54 -1.91 -9.72
CA THR A 96 -5.66 -2.79 -10.10
C THR A 96 -6.81 -2.75 -9.09
N ARG A 97 -6.51 -2.77 -7.78
CA ARG A 97 -7.54 -2.77 -6.73
C ARG A 97 -8.31 -1.45 -6.68
N VAL A 98 -7.61 -0.31 -6.80
CA VAL A 98 -8.23 1.02 -6.83
C VAL A 98 -9.06 1.17 -8.10
N LEU A 99 -8.53 0.77 -9.25
CA LEU A 99 -9.22 0.81 -10.54
C LEU A 99 -10.51 -0.04 -10.53
N SER A 100 -10.47 -1.23 -9.92
CA SER A 100 -11.65 -2.08 -9.77
C SER A 100 -12.73 -1.40 -8.94
N GLN A 101 -12.38 -0.76 -7.81
CA GLN A 101 -13.36 -0.02 -7.01
C GLN A 101 -13.91 1.21 -7.75
N LEU A 102 -13.07 1.93 -8.50
CA LEU A 102 -13.50 3.02 -9.35
C LEU A 102 -14.52 2.54 -10.39
N THR A 103 -14.19 1.46 -11.11
CA THR A 103 -15.03 0.91 -12.18
C THR A 103 -16.38 0.45 -11.63
N ASN A 104 -16.37 -0.28 -10.51
CA ASN A 104 -17.58 -0.75 -9.85
C ASN A 104 -18.45 0.43 -9.41
N TYR A 105 -17.86 1.42 -8.72
CA TYR A 105 -18.63 2.57 -8.24
C TYR A 105 -19.24 3.38 -9.40
N ARG A 106 -18.45 3.62 -10.46
CA ARG A 106 -18.89 4.34 -11.65
C ARG A 106 -20.08 3.67 -12.32
N THR A 107 -20.01 2.35 -12.48
CA THR A 107 -21.01 1.55 -13.19
C THR A 107 -22.30 1.43 -12.41
N GLU A 108 -22.21 1.12 -11.11
CA GLU A 108 -23.38 0.82 -10.28
C GLU A 108 -24.07 2.07 -9.72
N TRP A 109 -23.33 3.17 -9.47
CA TRP A 109 -23.88 4.32 -8.74
C TRP A 109 -23.81 5.62 -9.53
N ARG A 110 -22.62 6.02 -10.00
CA ARG A 110 -22.45 7.34 -10.66
C ARG A 110 -23.24 7.43 -11.97
N ASN A 111 -23.14 6.43 -12.83
CA ASN A 111 -23.81 6.47 -14.13
C ASN A 111 -25.35 6.44 -13.99
N PRO A 112 -25.95 5.52 -13.22
CA PRO A 112 -27.41 5.50 -13.01
C PRO A 112 -27.93 6.82 -12.43
N SER A 113 -27.28 7.34 -11.37
CA SER A 113 -27.67 8.61 -10.71
C SER A 113 -27.57 9.87 -11.58
N THR A 114 -26.96 9.79 -12.77
CA THR A 114 -26.83 10.93 -13.69
C THR A 114 -27.81 10.87 -14.85
N HIS A 115 -28.25 9.66 -15.20
CA HIS A 115 -28.88 9.40 -16.50
C HIS A 115 -30.29 8.80 -16.38
N ASP A 116 -30.70 8.33 -15.21
CA ASP A 116 -32.06 7.89 -15.00
C ASP A 116 -32.94 9.03 -14.47
N TYR A 117 -33.96 9.39 -15.24
CA TYR A 117 -34.85 10.52 -14.98
C TYR A 117 -35.97 10.19 -13.97
N LYS A 118 -35.99 8.97 -13.43
CA LYS A 118 -37.02 8.46 -12.49
C LYS A 118 -36.46 8.03 -11.13
N LEU A 119 -35.23 8.43 -10.81
CA LEU A 119 -34.45 7.77 -9.80
C LEU A 119 -34.80 8.24 -8.39
N ASP A 120 -35.72 7.51 -7.76
CA ASP A 120 -35.83 7.40 -6.32
C ASP A 120 -34.99 6.19 -5.90
N PHE A 121 -33.97 6.42 -5.08
CA PHE A 121 -33.14 5.35 -4.53
C PHE A 121 -33.69 4.88 -3.19
N ASP A 122 -33.50 3.60 -2.89
CA ASP A 122 -33.90 3.04 -1.60
C ASP A 122 -32.78 3.07 -0.55
N GLU A 123 -33.14 2.68 0.68
CA GLU A 123 -32.21 2.58 1.80
C GLU A 123 -31.01 1.66 1.51
N SER A 124 -31.25 0.53 0.85
CA SER A 124 -30.21 -0.46 0.56
C SER A 124 -29.22 0.06 -0.47
N GLU A 125 -29.70 0.73 -1.51
CA GLU A 125 -28.89 1.39 -2.52
C GLU A 125 -28.05 2.51 -1.91
N ALA A 126 -28.65 3.37 -1.08
CA ALA A 126 -27.93 4.43 -0.38
C ALA A 126 -26.84 3.86 0.54
N PHE A 127 -27.14 2.81 1.29
CA PHE A 127 -26.15 2.14 2.15
C PHE A 127 -24.99 1.55 1.33
N LEU A 128 -25.29 0.82 0.25
CA LEU A 128 -24.28 0.18 -0.60
C LEU A 128 -23.40 1.21 -1.33
N ALA A 129 -23.97 2.32 -1.80
CA ALA A 129 -23.22 3.42 -2.40
C ALA A 129 -22.23 4.03 -1.40
N ILE A 130 -22.65 4.27 -0.14
CA ILE A 130 -21.79 4.78 0.92
C ILE A 130 -20.63 3.81 1.20
N VAL A 131 -20.92 2.52 1.36
CA VAL A 131 -19.88 1.50 1.62
C VAL A 131 -18.89 1.45 0.46
N SER A 132 -19.40 1.47 -0.78
CA SER A 132 -18.57 1.41 -1.99
C SER A 132 -17.64 2.62 -2.13
N VAL A 133 -18.15 3.85 -2.00
CA VAL A 133 -17.30 5.06 -2.10
C VAL A 133 -16.30 5.16 -0.94
N SER A 134 -16.68 4.69 0.24
CA SER A 134 -15.80 4.68 1.41
C SER A 134 -14.64 3.70 1.23
N ALA A 135 -14.92 2.50 0.70
CA ALA A 135 -13.91 1.52 0.37
C ALA A 135 -12.95 2.03 -0.72
N PHE A 136 -13.49 2.60 -1.80
CA PHE A 136 -12.71 3.25 -2.85
C PHE A 136 -11.77 4.32 -2.27
N SER A 137 -12.32 5.26 -1.49
CA SER A 137 -11.56 6.37 -0.91
C SER A 137 -10.47 5.88 0.05
N CYS A 138 -10.75 4.85 0.85
CA CYS A 138 -9.74 4.26 1.75
C CYS A 138 -8.55 3.66 0.98
N LEU A 139 -8.81 2.90 -0.08
CA LEU A 139 -7.75 2.29 -0.89
C LEU A 139 -6.97 3.34 -1.69
N LEU A 140 -7.68 4.34 -2.22
CA LEU A 140 -7.07 5.43 -2.95
C LEU A 140 -6.13 6.25 -2.06
N LEU A 141 -6.53 6.54 -0.82
CA LEU A 141 -5.68 7.25 0.15
C LEU A 141 -4.38 6.51 0.43
N ASP A 142 -4.39 5.18 0.48
CA ASP A 142 -3.14 4.43 0.63
C ASP A 142 -2.19 4.65 -0.55
N GLN A 143 -2.71 4.68 -1.77
CA GLN A 143 -1.90 4.96 -2.96
C GLN A 143 -1.40 6.41 -3.00
N ILE A 144 -2.23 7.39 -2.59
CA ILE A 144 -1.84 8.80 -2.44
C ILE A 144 -0.74 8.94 -1.39
N ALA A 145 -0.92 8.35 -0.21
CA ALA A 145 0.06 8.39 0.88
C ALA A 145 1.41 7.78 0.47
N GLU A 146 1.37 6.66 -0.24
CA GLU A 146 2.57 6.03 -0.81
C GLU A 146 3.30 6.99 -1.78
N ARG A 147 2.58 7.63 -2.70
CA ARG A 147 3.19 8.55 -3.67
C ARG A 147 3.82 9.78 -3.00
N LEU A 148 3.16 10.34 -1.99
CA LEU A 148 3.70 11.47 -1.23
C LEU A 148 4.98 11.07 -0.49
N ALA A 149 4.98 9.90 0.17
CA ALA A 149 6.15 9.39 0.87
C ALA A 149 7.31 9.09 -0.09
N TYR A 150 7.01 8.55 -1.29
CA TYR A 150 7.98 8.39 -2.37
C TYR A 150 8.64 9.71 -2.75
N MET A 151 7.85 10.74 -3.05
CA MET A 151 8.37 12.04 -3.51
C MET A 151 9.25 12.69 -2.45
N ARG A 152 8.81 12.64 -1.18
CA ARG A 152 9.57 13.18 -0.05
C ARG A 152 10.90 12.45 0.13
N SER A 153 10.87 11.13 0.24
CA SER A 153 12.09 10.34 0.48
C SER A 153 13.07 10.40 -0.69
N GLN A 154 12.57 10.46 -1.92
CA GLN A 154 13.39 10.69 -3.11
C GLN A 154 14.12 12.04 -3.03
N ALA A 155 13.43 13.11 -2.64
CA ALA A 155 14.04 14.44 -2.50
C ALA A 155 15.08 14.49 -1.37
N GLU A 156 14.77 13.86 -0.23
CA GLU A 156 15.70 13.76 0.91
C GLU A 156 16.98 12.98 0.55
N ALA A 157 16.83 11.84 -0.14
CA ALA A 157 17.96 11.04 -0.61
C ALA A 157 18.79 11.80 -1.66
N GLU A 158 18.15 12.50 -2.60
CA GLU A 158 18.86 13.26 -3.63
C GLU A 158 19.67 14.41 -3.03
N ALA A 159 19.15 15.07 -1.99
CA ALA A 159 19.87 16.11 -1.26
C ALA A 159 21.13 15.59 -0.54
N GLN A 160 21.19 14.29 -0.24
CA GLN A 160 22.31 13.65 0.48
C GLN A 160 23.08 12.64 -0.39
N LYS A 161 22.87 12.66 -1.70
CA LYS A 161 23.38 11.67 -2.66
C LYS A 161 24.88 11.43 -2.58
N GLY A 162 25.68 12.47 -2.34
CA GLY A 162 27.13 12.34 -2.21
C GLY A 162 27.56 11.50 -0.99
N ALA A 163 26.89 11.69 0.15
CA ALA A 163 27.15 10.89 1.35
C ALA A 163 26.65 9.45 1.18
N LEU A 164 25.48 9.28 0.57
CA LEU A 164 24.92 7.95 0.24
C LEU A 164 25.86 7.17 -0.68
N ALA A 165 26.36 7.79 -1.74
CA ALA A 165 27.28 7.15 -2.68
C ALA A 165 28.57 6.69 -1.99
N ALA A 166 29.10 7.47 -1.04
CA ALA A 166 30.29 7.10 -0.28
C ALA A 166 30.03 5.89 0.65
N ASN A 167 28.93 5.91 1.41
CA ASN A 167 28.57 4.83 2.33
C ASN A 167 28.27 3.52 1.59
N LEU A 168 27.66 3.61 0.42
CA LEU A 168 27.17 2.46 -0.35
C LEU A 168 28.16 2.02 -1.45
N ALA A 169 29.33 2.64 -1.57
CA ALA A 169 30.30 2.36 -2.63
C ALA A 169 30.76 0.89 -2.65
N ALA A 170 30.93 0.29 -1.47
CA ALA A 170 31.44 -1.07 -1.33
C ALA A 170 30.50 -2.14 -1.90
N THR A 171 29.20 -1.87 -2.01
CA THR A 171 28.19 -2.86 -2.42
C THR A 171 27.66 -2.65 -3.83
N VAL A 172 28.08 -1.60 -4.55
CA VAL A 172 27.58 -1.29 -5.90
C VAL A 172 27.72 -2.48 -6.85
N ASN A 173 28.85 -3.20 -6.77
CA ASN A 173 29.15 -4.36 -7.61
C ASN A 173 28.89 -5.71 -6.91
N ALA A 174 28.32 -5.72 -5.71
CA ALA A 174 27.95 -6.95 -5.01
C ALA A 174 26.71 -7.60 -5.66
N ASP A 175 26.41 -8.85 -5.33
CA ASP A 175 25.16 -9.50 -5.76
C ASP A 175 23.93 -8.74 -5.26
N LEU A 176 22.81 -8.84 -5.99
CA LEU A 176 21.65 -7.98 -5.78
C LEU A 176 21.08 -8.13 -4.37
N LEU A 177 21.06 -9.35 -3.83
CA LEU A 177 20.57 -9.58 -2.47
C LEU A 177 21.41 -8.82 -1.43
N VAL A 178 22.74 -8.86 -1.54
CA VAL A 178 23.64 -8.10 -0.65
C VAL A 178 23.46 -6.60 -0.84
N ARG A 179 23.42 -6.12 -2.09
CA ARG A 179 23.20 -4.71 -2.42
C ARG A 179 21.90 -4.17 -1.82
N VAL A 180 20.80 -4.87 -2.03
CA VAL A 180 19.48 -4.47 -1.52
C VAL A 180 19.43 -4.53 0.00
N THR A 181 20.03 -5.55 0.61
CA THR A 181 20.08 -5.67 2.08
C THR A 181 20.77 -4.45 2.70
N GLU A 182 21.91 -4.04 2.16
CA GLU A 182 22.65 -2.87 2.65
C GLU A 182 21.84 -1.57 2.46
N LEU A 183 21.22 -1.40 1.29
CA LEU A 183 20.35 -0.25 1.02
C LEU A 183 19.18 -0.16 2.00
N ILE A 184 18.54 -1.30 2.33
CA ILE A 184 17.44 -1.35 3.28
C ILE A 184 17.94 -1.04 4.70
N SER A 185 19.07 -1.61 5.12
CA SER A 185 19.67 -1.29 6.43
C SER A 185 19.97 0.20 6.56
N GLN A 186 20.56 0.82 5.54
CA GLN A 186 20.83 2.27 5.49
C GLN A 186 19.52 3.08 5.57
N PHE A 187 18.50 2.69 4.82
CA PHE A 187 17.18 3.30 4.87
C PHE A 187 16.59 3.23 6.28
N CYS A 188 16.63 2.06 6.91
CA CYS A 188 16.15 1.83 8.27
C CYS A 188 16.89 2.68 9.31
N ALA A 189 18.21 2.82 9.17
CA ALA A 189 19.04 3.56 10.13
C ALA A 189 18.88 5.08 10.04
N MET A 190 18.59 5.63 8.84
CA MET A 190 18.68 7.09 8.61
C MET A 190 17.43 7.74 8.02
N TYR A 191 16.63 7.01 7.25
CA TYR A 191 15.55 7.58 6.41
C TYR A 191 14.16 7.06 6.77
N MET A 192 14.05 6.24 7.83
CA MET A 192 12.74 5.83 8.33
C MET A 192 11.92 7.06 8.71
N PRO A 193 10.69 7.19 8.20
CA PRO A 193 9.86 8.34 8.53
C PRO A 193 9.64 8.40 10.05
N SER A 194 10.16 9.47 10.66
CA SER A 194 9.96 9.69 12.09
C SER A 194 8.54 10.21 12.33
N VAL A 195 7.89 9.70 13.37
CA VAL A 195 6.59 10.19 13.81
C VAL A 195 6.80 11.55 14.49
N THR A 196 6.49 12.63 13.79
CA THR A 196 6.57 14.00 14.34
C THR A 196 5.41 14.34 15.28
N THR A 197 4.30 13.59 15.22
CA THR A 197 3.09 13.82 16.03
C THR A 197 2.72 12.59 16.86
N SER A 198 2.52 12.78 18.16
CA SER A 198 2.36 11.75 19.21
C SER A 198 1.16 10.80 19.08
N PHE A 199 0.38 10.86 18.00
CA PHE A 199 -0.87 10.10 17.84
C PHE A 199 -1.00 9.27 16.56
N SER A 200 -0.05 9.35 15.62
CA SER A 200 -0.20 8.74 14.30
C SER A 200 1.03 7.92 13.91
N ARG A 201 0.85 6.62 13.64
CA ARG A 201 1.91 5.75 13.14
C ARG A 201 1.92 5.76 11.62
N VAL A 202 3.11 5.78 11.04
CA VAL A 202 3.34 5.64 9.60
C VAL A 202 2.69 4.35 9.09
N SER A 203 1.97 4.42 7.98
CA SER A 203 1.37 3.24 7.35
C SER A 203 2.41 2.41 6.58
N GLU A 204 2.12 1.13 6.34
CA GLU A 204 2.96 0.30 5.45
C GLU A 204 3.05 0.90 4.04
N SER A 205 1.96 1.45 3.51
CA SER A 205 1.95 2.15 2.22
C SER A 205 2.92 3.34 2.19
N GLN A 206 2.98 4.14 3.25
CA GLN A 206 3.95 5.24 3.36
C GLN A 206 5.39 4.72 3.42
N VAL A 207 5.65 3.61 4.12
CA VAL A 207 7.00 3.04 4.19
C VAL A 207 7.43 2.41 2.86
N VAL A 208 6.54 1.69 2.17
CA VAL A 208 6.79 1.17 0.82
C VAL A 208 7.13 2.32 -0.12
N GLY A 209 6.35 3.41 -0.08
CA GLY A 209 6.59 4.61 -0.87
C GLY A 209 7.93 5.25 -0.56
N ALA A 210 8.23 5.47 0.72
CA ALA A 210 9.49 6.04 1.16
C ALA A 210 10.69 5.18 0.73
N LEU A 211 10.65 3.87 0.96
CA LEU A 211 11.72 2.96 0.55
C LEU A 211 11.92 2.98 -0.97
N HIS A 212 10.83 2.97 -1.75
CA HIS A 212 10.91 3.09 -3.20
C HIS A 212 11.53 4.44 -3.62
N GLY A 213 11.12 5.55 -3.01
CA GLY A 213 11.68 6.88 -3.27
C GLY A 213 13.17 6.94 -2.97
N PHE A 214 13.57 6.45 -1.81
CA PHE A 214 14.97 6.31 -1.42
C PHE A 214 15.79 5.51 -2.43
N LEU A 215 15.33 4.30 -2.78
CA LEU A 215 16.01 3.42 -3.74
C LEU A 215 16.17 4.09 -5.10
N SER A 216 15.16 4.82 -5.57
CA SER A 216 15.21 5.51 -6.88
C SER A 216 16.32 6.56 -6.98
N SER A 217 16.73 7.15 -5.86
CA SER A 217 17.82 8.14 -5.80
C SER A 217 19.17 7.51 -5.42
N ALA A 218 19.17 6.63 -4.42
CA ALA A 218 20.38 6.00 -3.87
C ALA A 218 20.95 4.88 -4.76
N ALA A 219 20.11 4.22 -5.55
CA ALA A 219 20.48 3.09 -6.39
C ALA A 219 19.70 3.12 -7.73
N PRO A 220 19.94 4.14 -8.59
CA PRO A 220 19.21 4.32 -9.85
C PRO A 220 19.44 3.19 -10.87
N GLU A 221 20.42 2.31 -10.62
CA GLU A 221 20.65 1.08 -11.39
C GLU A 221 19.59 -0.01 -11.15
N LEU A 222 18.75 0.14 -10.12
CA LEU A 222 17.74 -0.84 -9.74
C LEU A 222 16.37 -0.49 -10.34
N SER A 223 15.69 -1.51 -10.84
CA SER A 223 14.25 -1.42 -11.14
C SER A 223 13.47 -1.81 -9.89
N VAL A 224 12.50 -1.00 -9.48
CA VAL A 224 11.65 -1.25 -8.31
C VAL A 224 10.19 -1.26 -8.73
N GLN A 225 9.47 -2.32 -8.36
CA GLN A 225 8.04 -2.47 -8.60
C GLN A 225 7.33 -2.67 -7.27
N THR A 226 6.29 -1.87 -6.99
CA THR A 226 5.44 -2.03 -5.79
C THR A 226 4.19 -2.85 -6.12
N GLU A 227 3.70 -3.63 -5.15
CA GLU A 227 2.58 -4.58 -5.34
C GLU A 227 2.77 -5.56 -6.53
N ALA A 228 4.02 -5.98 -6.74
CA ALA A 228 4.43 -6.79 -7.88
C ALA A 228 3.71 -8.14 -7.89
N ARG A 229 3.03 -8.46 -9.01
CA ARG A 229 2.38 -9.77 -9.18
C ARG A 229 3.44 -10.86 -9.30
N LEU A 230 3.29 -11.91 -8.52
CA LEU A 230 4.22 -13.04 -8.47
C LEU A 230 3.77 -14.23 -9.33
N ASP A 231 2.51 -14.22 -9.75
CA ASP A 231 1.87 -15.28 -10.51
C ASP A 231 0.86 -14.62 -11.47
N ALA A 232 0.71 -15.18 -12.68
CA ALA A 232 -0.19 -14.63 -13.69
C ALA A 232 -1.67 -14.90 -13.38
N ASP A 233 -1.94 -16.06 -12.79
CA ASP A 233 -3.29 -16.60 -12.58
C ASP A 233 -3.77 -16.40 -11.13
N LYS A 234 -2.84 -16.28 -10.19
CA LYS A 234 -3.14 -16.15 -8.76
C LYS A 234 -2.91 -14.73 -8.24
N PRO A 235 -3.69 -14.29 -7.24
CA PRO A 235 -3.62 -12.93 -6.72
C PRO A 235 -2.45 -12.71 -5.74
N PHE A 236 -1.31 -13.40 -5.93
CA PHE A 236 -0.14 -13.26 -5.09
C PHE A 236 0.66 -12.03 -5.48
N ARG A 237 0.97 -11.19 -4.49
CA ARG A 237 1.70 -9.94 -4.67
C ARG A 237 2.74 -9.78 -3.58
N ALA A 238 3.94 -9.41 -4.00
CA ALA A 238 4.97 -8.93 -3.09
C ALA A 238 4.77 -7.44 -2.82
N ASP A 239 5.16 -6.98 -1.63
CA ASP A 239 5.17 -5.54 -1.34
C ASP A 239 6.12 -4.80 -2.29
N LEU A 240 7.35 -5.30 -2.47
CA LEU A 240 8.29 -4.84 -3.48
C LEU A 240 8.94 -6.00 -4.24
N LEU A 241 9.23 -5.78 -5.51
CA LEU A 241 10.14 -6.57 -6.33
C LEU A 241 11.25 -5.64 -6.83
N ILE A 242 12.50 -6.02 -6.56
CA ILE A 242 13.68 -5.30 -7.03
C ILE A 242 14.41 -6.15 -8.06
N GLU A 243 14.79 -5.54 -9.18
CA GLU A 243 15.50 -6.21 -10.27
C GLU A 243 16.77 -5.45 -10.67
N ARG A 244 17.80 -6.20 -11.05
CA ARG A 244 19.02 -5.68 -11.68
C ARG A 244 19.52 -6.70 -12.71
N GLY A 245 19.26 -6.43 -13.99
CA GLY A 245 19.44 -7.43 -15.04
C GLY A 245 18.53 -8.63 -14.79
N ASP A 246 19.10 -9.83 -14.75
CA ASP A 246 18.36 -11.08 -14.48
C ASP A 246 18.22 -11.39 -12.98
N GLU A 247 18.92 -10.64 -12.11
CA GLU A 247 18.80 -10.82 -10.67
C GLU A 247 17.50 -10.20 -10.16
N ARG A 248 16.80 -10.92 -9.27
CA ARG A 248 15.54 -10.50 -8.64
C ARG A 248 15.55 -10.74 -7.14
N VAL A 249 14.96 -9.81 -6.39
CA VAL A 249 14.76 -9.91 -4.93
C VAL A 249 13.32 -9.52 -4.59
N ILE A 250 12.60 -10.39 -3.89
CA ILE A 250 11.28 -10.10 -3.29
C ILE A 250 11.49 -9.46 -1.92
N ILE A 251 10.71 -8.43 -1.58
CA ILE A 251 10.69 -7.87 -0.22
C ILE A 251 9.26 -7.90 0.32
N GLU A 252 9.13 -8.38 1.55
CA GLU A 252 7.91 -8.32 2.36
C GLU A 252 8.13 -7.48 3.59
N LEU A 253 7.23 -6.54 3.86
CA LEU A 253 7.26 -5.68 5.03
C LEU A 253 6.31 -6.20 6.09
N LYS A 254 6.70 -6.07 7.35
CA LYS A 254 5.81 -6.27 8.50
C LYS A 254 6.07 -5.18 9.52
N ARG A 255 5.02 -4.49 9.97
CA ARG A 255 5.14 -3.43 11.00
C ARG A 255 5.87 -3.86 12.25
N ARG A 256 5.65 -5.08 12.73
CA ARG A 256 6.19 -5.56 14.01
C ARG A 256 6.49 -7.04 13.96
N LEU A 257 7.57 -7.40 14.65
CA LEU A 257 7.87 -8.78 14.95
C LEU A 257 6.92 -9.30 16.04
N MET A 258 5.91 -10.06 15.61
CA MET A 258 5.02 -10.79 16.51
C MET A 258 5.48 -12.24 16.59
N ARG A 259 6.05 -12.65 17.73
CA ARG A 259 6.63 -14.02 17.90
C ARG A 259 5.64 -15.13 17.52
N ASN A 260 4.36 -14.96 17.87
CA ASN A 260 3.32 -15.95 17.61
C ASN A 260 2.99 -16.11 16.12
N ASN A 261 3.36 -15.14 15.28
CA ASN A 261 3.08 -15.15 13.83
C ASN A 261 4.35 -15.29 12.99
N TYR A 262 5.53 -15.37 13.62
CA TYR A 262 6.82 -15.36 12.94
C TYR A 262 6.95 -16.47 11.89
N GLN A 263 6.56 -17.69 12.26
CA GLN A 263 6.62 -18.84 11.35
C GLN A 263 5.66 -18.71 10.16
N ASN A 264 4.47 -18.15 10.36
CA ASN A 264 3.51 -17.95 9.27
C ASN A 264 4.01 -16.90 8.27
N VAL A 265 4.66 -15.85 8.77
CA VAL A 265 5.24 -14.80 7.92
C VAL A 265 6.41 -15.36 7.10
N ILE A 266 7.27 -16.19 7.71
CA ILE A 266 8.33 -16.89 6.97
C ILE A 266 7.72 -17.81 5.91
N ALA A 267 6.73 -18.64 6.27
CA ALA A 267 6.08 -19.53 5.33
C ALA A 267 5.43 -18.78 4.15
N GLN A 268 4.92 -17.56 4.39
CA GLN A 268 4.37 -16.72 3.33
C GLN A 268 5.44 -16.32 2.30
N ILE A 269 6.60 -15.81 2.75
CA ILE A 269 7.66 -15.41 1.82
C ILE A 269 8.33 -16.64 1.15
N GLU A 270 8.48 -17.75 1.87
CA GLU A 270 8.93 -19.01 1.26
C GLU A 270 7.97 -19.46 0.15
N HIS A 271 6.67 -19.33 0.36
CA HIS A 271 5.66 -19.61 -0.66
C HIS A 271 5.79 -18.67 -1.86
N TYR A 272 6.04 -17.37 -1.63
CA TYR A 272 6.26 -16.38 -2.69
C TYR A 272 7.48 -16.70 -3.55
N LEU A 273 8.59 -17.09 -2.91
CA LEU A 273 9.80 -17.53 -3.61
C LEU A 273 9.56 -18.80 -4.43
N LEU A 274 8.77 -19.74 -3.89
CA LEU A 274 8.42 -20.98 -4.58
C LEU A 274 7.56 -20.73 -5.84
N ILE A 275 6.48 -19.95 -5.73
CA ILE A 275 5.54 -19.73 -6.85
C ILE A 275 6.14 -18.86 -7.95
N SER A 276 6.98 -17.88 -7.59
CA SER A 276 7.57 -16.94 -8.55
C SER A 276 8.84 -17.50 -9.21
N GLY A 277 9.45 -18.54 -8.61
CA GLY A 277 10.76 -19.04 -8.99
C GLY A 277 11.93 -18.12 -8.60
N ILE A 278 11.67 -16.98 -7.96
CA ILE A 278 12.69 -16.03 -7.51
C ILE A 278 13.49 -16.64 -6.34
N LYS A 279 14.82 -16.54 -6.41
CA LYS A 279 15.74 -17.21 -5.47
C LYS A 279 16.19 -16.35 -4.30
N ASN A 280 15.85 -15.07 -4.26
CA ASN A 280 16.27 -14.16 -3.20
C ASN A 280 15.06 -13.44 -2.61
N GLY A 281 14.94 -13.47 -1.28
CA GLY A 281 13.89 -12.78 -0.54
C GLY A 281 14.43 -12.00 0.65
N ILE A 282 13.73 -10.93 1.01
CA ILE A 282 13.97 -10.17 2.24
C ILE A 282 12.65 -10.03 2.99
N LEU A 283 12.65 -10.44 4.26
CA LEU A 283 11.58 -10.15 5.20
C LEU A 283 12.03 -9.00 6.11
N LEU A 284 11.39 -7.85 5.96
CA LEU A 284 11.72 -6.63 6.69
C LEU A 284 10.70 -6.38 7.81
N TYR A 285 11.16 -6.44 9.05
CA TYR A 285 10.41 -5.93 10.19
C TYR A 285 10.77 -4.46 10.43
N LEU A 286 9.78 -3.59 10.37
CA LEU A 286 10.01 -2.15 10.45
C LEU A 286 10.39 -1.69 11.86
N PRO A 287 11.40 -0.82 12.01
CA PRO A 287 11.65 -0.16 13.29
C PRO A 287 10.61 0.95 13.52
N ASP A 288 10.30 1.25 14.78
CA ASP A 288 9.37 2.35 15.14
C ASP A 288 10.04 3.74 14.97
N VAL A 289 11.38 3.81 14.94
CA VAL A 289 12.22 5.00 14.73
C VAL A 289 13.46 4.62 13.91
N PRO A 290 14.21 5.56 13.32
CA PRO A 290 15.47 5.23 12.66
C PRO A 290 16.39 4.41 13.58
N SER A 291 16.85 3.25 13.12
CA SER A 291 17.58 2.28 13.94
C SER A 291 18.39 1.31 13.07
N GLU A 292 19.49 0.82 13.64
CA GLU A 292 20.26 -0.28 13.07
C GLU A 292 19.43 -1.57 13.03
N MET A 293 19.78 -2.44 12.09
CA MET A 293 19.04 -3.67 11.80
C MET A 293 19.92 -4.89 12.01
N ASP A 294 19.43 -5.84 12.80
CA ASP A 294 19.98 -7.18 12.86
C ASP A 294 19.63 -7.97 11.59
N ARG A 295 20.59 -8.76 11.10
CA ARG A 295 20.45 -9.63 9.92
C ARG A 295 20.50 -11.10 10.32
N ILE A 296 19.49 -11.86 9.91
CA ILE A 296 19.49 -13.32 9.93
C ILE A 296 19.43 -13.83 8.49
N GLU A 297 20.36 -14.69 8.10
CA GLU A 297 20.35 -15.35 6.81
C GLU A 297 19.86 -16.80 6.96
N THR A 298 18.93 -17.20 6.10
CA THR A 298 18.42 -18.57 6.04
C THR A 298 18.29 -19.04 4.60
N THR A 299 18.27 -20.36 4.42
CA THR A 299 18.03 -21.01 3.13
C THR A 299 16.65 -21.64 3.13
N VAL A 300 15.90 -21.46 2.04
CA VAL A 300 14.59 -22.08 1.85
C VAL A 300 14.80 -23.47 1.29
N ARG A 301 14.48 -24.48 2.10
CA ARG A 301 14.66 -25.89 1.72
C ARG A 301 13.80 -26.22 0.50
N GLY A 302 14.39 -26.95 -0.45
CA GLY A 302 13.69 -27.47 -1.63
C GLY A 302 13.78 -26.60 -2.88
N ILE A 303 14.17 -25.33 -2.77
CA ILE A 303 14.29 -24.43 -3.94
C ILE A 303 15.64 -23.71 -4.06
N ASP A 304 16.61 -23.99 -3.19
CA ASP A 304 17.93 -23.32 -3.17
C ASP A 304 17.79 -21.78 -3.21
N ALA A 305 16.83 -21.26 -2.43
CA ALA A 305 16.59 -19.82 -2.30
C ALA A 305 17.19 -19.29 -1.00
N ARG A 306 17.66 -18.04 -1.04
CA ARG A 306 18.19 -17.30 0.11
C ARG A 306 17.13 -16.34 0.64
N LEU A 307 16.93 -16.33 1.94
CA LEU A 307 16.05 -15.41 2.64
C LEU A 307 16.84 -14.66 3.71
N ILE A 308 16.81 -13.34 3.63
CA ILE A 308 17.35 -12.46 4.67
C ILE A 308 16.19 -11.92 5.50
N ILE A 309 16.31 -12.01 6.81
CA ILE A 309 15.36 -11.43 7.76
C ILE A 309 16.05 -10.26 8.44
N LEU A 310 15.46 -9.07 8.29
CA LEU A 310 15.91 -7.83 8.91
C LEU A 310 14.97 -7.48 10.06
N THR A 311 15.52 -7.29 11.25
CA THR A 311 14.76 -6.87 12.44
C THR A 311 15.47 -5.72 13.14
N PRO A 312 14.75 -4.80 13.81
CA PRO A 312 15.39 -3.75 14.61
C PRO A 312 16.31 -4.38 15.66
N GLU A 313 17.50 -3.80 15.84
CA GLU A 313 18.52 -4.31 16.76
C GLU A 313 17.93 -4.65 18.15
N GLY A 314 18.25 -5.85 18.66
CA GLY A 314 17.78 -6.31 19.97
C GLY A 314 16.36 -6.90 19.98
N SER A 315 15.67 -6.95 18.85
CA SER A 315 14.32 -7.53 18.73
C SER A 315 14.33 -9.04 18.43
N ASN A 316 15.49 -9.61 18.11
CA ASN A 316 15.59 -10.96 17.57
C ASN A 316 14.97 -12.06 18.47
N PRO A 317 14.18 -12.99 17.90
CA PRO A 317 13.75 -14.17 18.62
C PRO A 317 14.95 -15.11 18.80
N SER A 318 15.16 -15.65 20.01
CA SER A 318 16.35 -16.46 20.28
C SER A 318 16.43 -17.71 19.37
N PRO A 319 17.64 -18.21 19.03
CA PRO A 319 17.84 -19.23 17.99
C PRO A 319 17.25 -20.62 18.26
N LYS A 320 16.51 -20.84 19.35
CA LYS A 320 16.06 -22.18 19.77
C LYS A 320 14.81 -22.70 19.05
N GLN A 321 14.27 -22.00 18.05
CA GLN A 321 13.00 -22.37 17.40
C GLN A 321 13.03 -22.47 15.86
N THR A 322 14.17 -22.29 15.19
CA THR A 322 14.29 -22.30 13.71
C THR A 322 14.29 -23.70 13.06
N ALA A 323 13.95 -24.77 13.78
CA ALA A 323 13.76 -26.08 13.16
C ALA A 323 12.38 -26.19 12.49
N SER A 324 12.26 -25.68 11.26
CA SER A 324 11.13 -25.95 10.37
C SER A 324 10.93 -27.45 10.22
N ARG A 325 9.82 -27.96 10.78
CA ARG A 325 9.30 -29.31 10.54
C ARG A 325 8.27 -29.23 9.40
N LEU A 326 8.73 -29.07 8.17
CA LEU A 326 8.02 -29.61 7.03
C LEU A 326 8.55 -31.04 6.82
N GLN A 327 7.99 -32.00 7.58
CA GLN A 327 8.09 -33.40 7.19
C GLN A 327 7.00 -33.65 6.13
N PRO A 328 7.31 -34.25 4.97
CA PRO A 328 6.27 -34.78 4.11
C PRO A 328 5.48 -35.87 4.88
N PRO A 329 4.15 -35.98 4.68
CA PRO A 329 3.37 -36.98 5.37
C PRO A 329 3.92 -38.38 5.07
N SER A 330 4.11 -39.18 6.12
CA SER A 330 4.56 -40.56 5.97
C SER A 330 3.50 -41.37 5.23
N VAL A 331 3.95 -42.24 4.32
CA VAL A 331 3.14 -43.13 3.47
C VAL A 331 2.15 -44.02 4.27
N SER A 332 2.30 -44.12 5.59
CA SER A 332 1.37 -44.84 6.47
C SER A 332 0.03 -44.14 6.74
N GLU A 333 -0.18 -42.87 6.36
CA GLU A 333 -1.46 -42.16 6.57
C GLU A 333 -2.38 -42.14 5.34
N LEU A 334 -1.94 -42.67 4.18
CA LEU A 334 -2.75 -42.77 2.96
C LEU A 334 -3.52 -44.10 2.81
N LEU A 335 -3.51 -44.96 3.83
CA LEU A 335 -4.23 -46.23 3.84
C LEU A 335 -5.02 -46.46 5.14
N ARG A 336 -5.82 -45.47 5.54
CA ARG A 336 -6.94 -45.66 6.48
C ARG A 336 -8.19 -44.95 6.03
#